data_AF-A0A7S4E5L3-F1
#
_entry.id   AF-A0A7S4E5L3-F1
#
_cell.length_a   1.000
_cell.length_b   1.000
_cell.length_c   1.000
_cell.angle_alpha   90.00
_cell.angle_beta   90.00
_cell.angle_gamma   90.00
#
_symmetry.space_group_name_H-M   'P 1'
#
loop_
_entity.id
_entity.type
_entity.pdbx_description
1 polymer ?
#
loop_
_entity_poly.entity_id
_entity_poly.type
_entity_poly.pdbx_seq_one_letter_code
_entity_poly.pdbx_strand_id
1 'polypeptide(L)'
;MAVSTNEKGEGWNSNLGALMWALEKGTMLAGVLFLGLAAACCHLLGGMWGAYICVLIGLACGMVIGKITEYFTSFDFAPVKSIKARGATGPATVTIQGLGVGMISCVPTIVVLVCAILGCAAIKGEYGVAIAAVGMLATLGITLATDAYGPVADNAGGLAEMDPAIPDEVRCITDSLDALGNTTAATGKGFAIGSAVLTSLSLLAAFKEQAQLDVSLLAVTDPYVLSGMLFGAMLPYMFAALTMISVGKAAAEIIMEVRDQFHNRPDLVAQDGKTTLKDCIIMASNGEPIPPHMDVIPDSNKCVAISTKSSVREMIAPGAYAILAPLFVGFLVGPRCLVGMLAGGIGSGAMVAIMMSNAGGAWDNAKKYCEKDGTKGLSKVKNADGSLAHPMKKTWYDACVVGDTVGDPFKDTSGPALNILIKLMSMVSLTIAPLLKTYDKHWEFYYWGFPPLGLFVVLTAALVYTGILTWEDPIGKMLDEGEKKVESAPSVVSNKEVELVA
;
A
#
# COMPACT_ATOMS: atom_id res chain seq x y z
N MET A 1 -21.10 -15.40 -8.57
CA MET A 1 -22.22 -15.14 -7.65
C MET A 1 -22.09 -13.69 -7.22
N ALA A 2 -23.13 -12.90 -7.43
CA ALA A 2 -23.15 -11.46 -7.27
C ALA A 2 -23.06 -11.04 -5.80
N VAL A 3 -22.28 -9.99 -5.51
CA VAL A 3 -22.44 -9.22 -4.28
C VAL A 3 -23.73 -8.43 -4.42
N SER A 4 -24.74 -8.81 -3.65
CA SER A 4 -25.94 -8.01 -3.43
C SER A 4 -25.58 -6.96 -2.38
N THR A 5 -25.37 -5.72 -2.81
CA THR A 5 -25.42 -4.58 -1.89
C THR A 5 -26.88 -4.46 -1.41
N ASN A 6 -27.20 -5.06 -0.27
CA ASN A 6 -28.55 -4.99 0.32
C ASN A 6 -28.89 -3.60 0.91
N GLU A 7 -27.95 -2.65 0.88
CA GLU A 7 -28.16 -1.31 1.39
C GLU A 7 -28.69 -0.39 0.27
N LYS A 8 -29.93 0.07 0.42
CA LYS A 8 -30.46 1.21 -0.34
C LYS A 8 -29.59 2.41 -0.02
N GLY A 9 -28.97 3.01 -1.04
CA GLY A 9 -28.14 4.21 -0.91
C GLY A 9 -28.98 5.43 -0.56
N GLU A 10 -29.43 5.55 0.68
CA GLU A 10 -29.90 6.84 1.20
C GLU A 10 -28.68 7.75 1.35
N GLY A 11 -28.48 8.64 0.38
CA GLY A 11 -27.39 9.63 0.37
C GLY A 11 -26.51 9.60 -0.88
N TRP A 12 -26.44 8.49 -1.63
CA TRP A 12 -25.63 8.36 -2.85
C TRP A 12 -26.54 8.04 -4.05
N ASN A 13 -26.62 8.95 -5.03
CA ASN A 13 -27.53 8.87 -6.20
C ASN A 13 -27.15 7.80 -7.24
N SER A 14 -26.15 6.93 -6.98
CA SER A 14 -25.66 5.94 -7.95
C SER A 14 -25.87 4.50 -7.47
N ASN A 15 -26.33 3.62 -8.38
CA ASN A 15 -26.50 2.20 -8.08
C ASN A 15 -25.13 1.50 -8.11
N LEU A 16 -24.38 1.56 -7.01
CA LEU A 16 -23.02 1.01 -6.86
C LEU A 16 -22.90 -0.45 -7.37
N GLY A 17 -23.95 -1.25 -7.17
CA GLY A 17 -24.02 -2.63 -7.62
C GLY A 17 -24.01 -2.78 -9.15
N ALA A 18 -24.61 -1.84 -9.90
CA ALA A 18 -24.57 -1.86 -11.36
C ALA A 18 -23.17 -1.52 -11.89
N LEU A 19 -22.45 -0.63 -11.22
CA LEU A 19 -21.07 -0.24 -11.57
C LEU A 19 -20.08 -1.38 -11.27
N MET A 20 -20.19 -2.01 -10.10
CA MET A 20 -19.43 -3.23 -9.79
C MET A 20 -19.68 -4.33 -10.81
N TRP A 21 -20.95 -4.58 -11.16
CA TRP A 21 -21.30 -5.59 -12.14
C TRP A 21 -20.70 -5.31 -13.53
N ALA A 22 -20.61 -4.05 -13.94
CA ALA A 22 -19.98 -3.68 -15.22
C ALA A 22 -18.49 -4.05 -15.25
N LEU A 23 -17.76 -3.75 -14.17
CA LEU A 23 -16.33 -4.08 -14.04
C LEU A 23 -16.11 -5.59 -13.94
N GLU A 24 -16.94 -6.30 -13.16
CA GLU A 24 -16.91 -7.76 -13.03
C GLU A 24 -17.21 -8.46 -14.37
N LYS A 25 -18.19 -7.94 -15.13
CA LYS A 25 -18.52 -8.52 -16.44
C LYS A 25 -17.34 -8.44 -17.41
N GLY A 26 -16.60 -7.33 -17.39
CA GLY A 26 -15.39 -7.15 -18.21
C GLY A 26 -14.30 -8.16 -17.86
N THR A 27 -14.01 -8.32 -16.56
CA THR A 27 -13.01 -9.29 -16.08
C THR A 27 -13.41 -10.74 -16.34
N MET A 28 -14.69 -11.09 -16.15
CA MET A 28 -15.22 -12.42 -16.47
C MET A 28 -15.15 -12.72 -17.97
N LEU A 29 -15.54 -11.77 -18.83
CA LEU A 29 -15.47 -11.94 -20.28
C LEU A 29 -14.03 -12.15 -20.75
N ALA A 30 -13.10 -11.32 -20.26
CA ALA A 30 -11.68 -11.47 -20.58
C ALA A 30 -11.15 -12.84 -20.15
N GLY A 31 -11.52 -13.31 -18.96
CA GLY A 31 -11.17 -14.65 -18.47
C GLY A 31 -11.70 -15.77 -19.38
N VAL A 32 -12.99 -15.72 -19.76
CA VAL A 32 -13.60 -16.72 -20.65
C VAL A 32 -12.93 -16.73 -22.03
N LEU A 33 -12.70 -15.57 -22.62
CA LEU A 33 -12.04 -15.45 -23.92
C LEU A 33 -10.60 -15.99 -23.86
N PHE A 34 -9.86 -15.62 -22.83
CA PHE A 34 -8.51 -16.13 -22.62
C PHE A 34 -8.49 -17.64 -22.47
N LEU A 35 -9.40 -18.22 -21.68
CA LEU A 35 -9.46 -19.68 -21.50
C LEU A 35 -9.81 -20.41 -22.80
N GLY A 36 -10.69 -19.84 -23.64
CA GLY A 36 -10.99 -20.40 -24.97
C GLY A 36 -9.77 -20.40 -25.88
N LEU A 37 -9.05 -19.28 -25.95
CA LEU A 37 -7.82 -19.16 -26.74
C LEU A 37 -6.70 -20.05 -26.19
N ALA A 38 -6.53 -20.12 -24.87
CA ALA A 38 -5.55 -20.98 -24.23
C ALA A 38 -5.83 -22.46 -24.51
N ALA A 39 -7.10 -22.88 -24.52
CA ALA A 39 -7.48 -24.24 -24.89
C ALA A 39 -7.12 -24.55 -26.35
N ALA A 40 -7.42 -23.64 -27.27
CA ALA A 40 -7.05 -23.77 -28.68
C ALA A 40 -5.53 -23.86 -28.85
N CYS A 41 -4.76 -22.98 -28.20
CA CYS A 41 -3.30 -23.03 -28.21
C CYS A 41 -2.76 -24.36 -27.66
N CYS A 42 -3.29 -24.84 -26.54
CA CYS A 42 -2.85 -26.12 -25.96
C CYS A 42 -3.18 -27.32 -26.86
N HIS A 43 -4.29 -27.26 -27.59
CA HIS A 43 -4.63 -28.28 -28.59
C HIS A 43 -3.66 -28.25 -29.78
N LEU A 44 -3.37 -27.06 -30.32
CA LEU A 44 -2.43 -26.87 -31.44
C LEU A 44 -0.99 -27.27 -31.09
N LEU A 45 -0.57 -27.10 -29.83
CA LEU A 45 0.76 -27.48 -29.32
C LEU A 45 0.87 -28.96 -28.92
N GLY A 46 0.06 -29.85 -29.50
CA GLY A 46 0.16 -31.29 -29.25
C GLY A 46 -0.56 -31.78 -28.00
N GLY A 47 -1.62 -31.10 -27.56
CA GLY A 47 -2.49 -31.56 -26.47
C GLY A 47 -1.90 -31.36 -25.08
N MET A 48 -1.31 -30.19 -24.81
CA MET A 48 -0.72 -29.81 -23.51
C MET A 48 -1.79 -29.53 -22.42
N TRP A 49 -2.78 -30.41 -22.28
CA TRP A 49 -3.94 -30.23 -21.40
C TRP A 49 -3.58 -30.10 -19.92
N GLY A 50 -2.47 -30.70 -19.47
CA GLY A 50 -1.97 -30.48 -18.11
C GLY A 50 -1.56 -29.02 -17.86
N ALA A 51 -0.93 -28.36 -18.83
CA ALA A 51 -0.59 -26.93 -18.72
C ALA A 51 -1.85 -26.06 -18.76
N TYR A 52 -2.84 -26.43 -19.59
CA TYR A 52 -4.15 -25.78 -19.62
C TYR A 52 -4.86 -25.81 -18.26
N ILE A 53 -4.83 -26.96 -17.56
CA ILE A 53 -5.42 -27.07 -16.21
C ILE A 53 -4.67 -26.16 -15.23
N CYS A 54 -3.34 -26.09 -15.29
CA CYS A 54 -2.58 -25.17 -14.43
C CYS A 54 -2.91 -23.69 -14.72
N VAL A 55 -3.14 -23.33 -15.98
CA VAL A 55 -3.63 -21.99 -16.37
C VAL A 55 -5.00 -21.70 -15.76
N LEU A 56 -5.93 -22.65 -15.83
CA LEU A 56 -7.25 -22.56 -15.19
C LEU A 56 -7.13 -22.36 -13.67
N ILE A 57 -6.28 -23.15 -13.00
CA ILE A 57 -6.03 -23.05 -11.56
C ILE A 57 -5.46 -21.67 -11.21
N GLY A 58 -4.49 -21.17 -11.99
CA GLY A 58 -3.91 -19.85 -11.79
C GLY A 58 -4.92 -18.71 -11.90
N LEU A 59 -5.74 -18.75 -12.95
CA LEU A 59 -6.81 -17.77 -13.16
C LEU A 59 -7.86 -17.82 -12.02
N ALA A 60 -8.30 -19.02 -11.64
CA ALA A 60 -9.24 -19.22 -10.54
C ALA A 60 -8.67 -18.75 -9.20
N CYS A 61 -7.39 -19.04 -8.94
CA CYS A 61 -6.68 -18.58 -7.75
C CYS A 61 -6.69 -17.05 -7.66
N GLY A 62 -6.38 -16.34 -8.76
CA GLY A 62 -6.43 -14.88 -8.82
C GLY A 62 -7.82 -14.32 -8.50
N MET A 63 -8.87 -14.90 -9.09
CA MET A 63 -10.25 -14.48 -8.81
C MET A 63 -10.65 -14.68 -7.34
N VAL A 64 -10.29 -15.83 -6.76
CA VAL A 64 -10.60 -16.15 -5.36
C VAL A 64 -9.84 -15.22 -4.42
N ILE A 65 -8.56 -14.93 -4.68
CA ILE A 65 -7.78 -13.95 -3.90
C ILE A 65 -8.42 -12.56 -3.98
N GLY A 66 -8.88 -12.14 -5.16
CA GLY A 66 -9.62 -10.89 -5.32
C GLY A 66 -10.86 -10.83 -4.42
N LYS A 67 -11.67 -11.90 -4.40
CA LYS A 67 -12.86 -11.98 -3.53
C LYS A 67 -12.56 -12.03 -2.04
N ILE A 68 -11.49 -12.72 -1.65
CA ILE A 68 -11.00 -12.71 -0.26
C ILE A 68 -10.60 -11.28 0.13
N THR A 69 -9.85 -10.60 -0.75
CA THR A 69 -9.41 -9.23 -0.51
C THR A 69 -10.59 -8.29 -0.35
N GLU A 70 -11.57 -8.36 -1.25
CA GLU A 70 -12.83 -7.62 -1.17
C GLU A 70 -13.57 -7.84 0.17
N TYR A 71 -13.65 -9.08 0.65
CA TYR A 71 -14.28 -9.38 1.93
C TYR A 71 -13.61 -8.68 3.12
N PHE A 72 -12.28 -8.54 3.09
CA PHE A 72 -11.52 -7.91 4.17
C PHE A 72 -11.45 -6.39 4.04
N THR A 73 -11.65 -5.82 2.86
CA THR A 73 -11.49 -4.38 2.62
C THR A 73 -12.78 -3.64 2.34
N SER A 74 -13.87 -4.26 1.88
CA SER A 74 -15.14 -3.56 1.63
C SER A 74 -15.92 -3.28 2.92
N PHE A 75 -16.53 -2.09 2.98
CA PHE A 75 -17.39 -1.67 4.09
C PHE A 75 -18.69 -2.46 4.21
N ASP A 76 -19.06 -3.26 3.22
CA ASP A 76 -20.26 -4.10 3.28
C ASP A 76 -20.11 -5.27 4.26
N PHE A 77 -18.86 -5.69 4.52
CA PHE A 77 -18.55 -6.90 5.27
C PHE A 77 -18.13 -6.64 6.72
N ALA A 78 -18.21 -7.70 7.52
CA ALA A 78 -17.93 -7.68 8.95
C ALA A 78 -16.53 -7.15 9.33
N PRO A 79 -15.43 -7.44 8.60
CA PRO A 79 -14.10 -6.96 8.97
C PRO A 79 -14.01 -5.44 9.07
N VAL A 80 -14.45 -4.71 8.05
CA VAL A 80 -14.40 -3.23 8.04
C VAL A 80 -15.41 -2.62 9.01
N LYS A 81 -16.62 -3.19 9.09
CA LYS A 81 -17.62 -2.79 10.09
C LYS A 81 -17.08 -2.91 11.52
N SER A 82 -16.26 -3.93 11.80
CA SER A 82 -15.62 -4.10 13.09
C SER A 82 -14.59 -3.01 13.40
N ILE A 83 -13.84 -2.53 12.40
CA ILE A 83 -12.85 -1.44 12.56
C ILE A 83 -13.56 -0.14 12.91
N LYS A 84 -14.59 0.22 12.14
CA LYS A 84 -15.42 1.40 12.44
C LYS A 84 -16.01 1.34 13.85
N ALA A 85 -16.53 0.18 14.27
CA ALA A 85 -17.12 0.05 15.60
C ALA A 85 -16.12 0.35 16.72
N ARG A 86 -14.81 0.20 16.48
CA ARG A 86 -13.74 0.61 17.41
C ARG A 86 -13.50 2.12 17.44
N GLY A 87 -14.05 2.89 16.51
CA GLY A 87 -14.08 4.35 16.61
C GLY A 87 -14.66 4.84 17.95
N ALA A 88 -15.58 4.06 18.54
CA ALA A 88 -16.14 4.30 19.87
C ALA A 88 -15.13 4.34 21.02
N THR A 89 -14.02 3.62 20.87
CA THR A 89 -12.97 3.48 21.87
C THR A 89 -11.69 4.23 21.48
N GLY A 90 -11.73 5.00 20.38
CA GLY A 90 -10.67 5.91 19.96
C GLY A 90 -9.62 5.29 19.01
N PRO A 91 -8.66 6.11 18.55
CA PRO A 91 -7.72 5.77 17.47
C PRO A 91 -6.90 4.50 17.73
N ALA A 92 -6.42 4.32 18.97
CA ALA A 92 -5.58 3.16 19.32
C ALA A 92 -6.30 1.83 19.04
N THR A 93 -7.59 1.74 19.38
CA THR A 93 -8.37 0.52 19.15
C THR A 93 -8.74 0.32 17.68
N VAL A 94 -8.89 1.40 16.90
CA VAL A 94 -9.06 1.34 15.44
C VAL A 94 -7.79 0.77 14.80
N THR A 95 -6.62 1.24 15.20
CA THR A 95 -5.33 0.71 14.71
C THR A 95 -5.13 -0.76 15.11
N ILE A 96 -5.40 -1.13 16.36
CA ILE A 96 -5.27 -2.53 16.79
C ILE A 96 -6.20 -3.44 15.96
N GLN A 97 -7.45 -3.03 15.74
CA GLN A 97 -8.42 -3.81 14.99
C GLN A 97 -8.05 -3.96 13.51
N GLY A 98 -7.59 -2.90 12.86
CA GLY A 98 -7.16 -2.97 11.46
C GLY A 98 -5.91 -3.83 11.25
N LEU A 99 -4.92 -3.75 12.16
CA LEU A 99 -3.77 -4.66 12.14
C LEU A 99 -4.21 -6.13 12.28
N GLY A 100 -5.11 -6.41 13.23
CA GLY A 100 -5.66 -7.75 13.41
C GLY A 100 -6.41 -8.26 12.17
N VAL A 101 -7.24 -7.42 11.55
CA VAL A 101 -7.93 -7.74 10.29
C VAL A 101 -6.94 -8.04 9.17
N GLY A 102 -5.89 -7.23 9.01
CA GLY A 102 -4.82 -7.45 8.04
C GLY A 102 -4.13 -8.80 8.24
N MET A 103 -3.74 -9.14 9.48
CA MET A 103 -3.09 -10.42 9.79
C MET A 103 -4.01 -11.63 9.51
N ILE A 104 -5.29 -11.53 9.87
CA ILE A 104 -6.28 -12.58 9.60
C ILE A 104 -6.48 -12.78 8.10
N SER A 105 -6.44 -11.71 7.31
CA SER A 105 -6.62 -11.78 5.85
C SER A 105 -5.55 -12.62 5.13
N CYS A 106 -4.36 -12.79 5.74
CA CYS A 106 -3.31 -13.66 5.21
C CYS A 106 -3.74 -15.13 5.19
N VAL A 107 -4.51 -15.59 6.17
CA VAL A 107 -4.85 -17.00 6.34
C VAL A 107 -5.57 -17.59 5.12
N PRO A 108 -6.76 -17.10 4.71
CA PRO A 108 -7.47 -17.67 3.57
C PRO A 108 -6.70 -17.44 2.26
N THR A 109 -6.03 -16.29 2.11
CA THR A 109 -5.24 -15.95 0.91
C THR A 109 -4.12 -16.97 0.68
N ILE A 110 -3.37 -17.30 1.73
CA ILE A 110 -2.25 -18.24 1.65
C ILE A 110 -2.71 -19.68 1.49
N VAL A 111 -3.81 -20.08 2.12
CA VAL A 111 -4.40 -21.41 1.90
C VAL A 111 -4.74 -21.60 0.42
N VAL A 112 -5.38 -20.62 -0.21
CA VAL A 112 -5.71 -20.67 -1.65
C VAL A 112 -4.44 -20.76 -2.51
N LEU A 113 -3.43 -19.96 -2.18
CA LEU A 113 -2.15 -19.96 -2.89
C LEU A 113 -1.42 -21.31 -2.78
N VAL A 114 -1.37 -21.90 -1.57
CA VAL A 114 -0.77 -23.22 -1.32
C VAL A 114 -1.51 -24.30 -2.10
N CYS A 115 -2.85 -24.30 -2.08
CA CYS A 115 -3.65 -25.24 -2.86
C CYS A 115 -3.36 -25.12 -4.37
N ALA A 116 -3.24 -23.90 -4.88
CA ALA A 116 -2.89 -23.66 -6.29
C ALA A 116 -1.47 -24.16 -6.62
N ILE A 117 -0.48 -23.87 -5.77
CA ILE A 117 0.91 -24.32 -5.94
C ILE A 117 0.99 -25.84 -5.95
N LEU A 118 0.44 -26.51 -4.92
CA LEU A 118 0.49 -27.97 -4.80
C LEU A 118 -0.30 -28.66 -5.92
N GLY A 119 -1.47 -28.13 -6.27
CA GLY A 119 -2.28 -28.65 -7.39
C GLY A 119 -1.54 -28.57 -8.72
N CYS A 120 -0.96 -27.42 -9.05
CA CYS A 120 -0.19 -27.24 -10.28
C CYS A 120 1.10 -28.07 -10.29
N ALA A 121 1.78 -28.18 -9.15
CA ALA A 121 2.98 -28.99 -8.98
C ALA A 121 2.68 -30.49 -9.19
N ALA A 122 1.53 -30.99 -8.71
CA ALA A 122 1.13 -32.37 -8.94
C ALA A 122 0.84 -32.67 -10.43
N ILE A 123 0.41 -31.67 -11.21
CA ILE A 123 0.03 -31.84 -12.62
C ILE A 123 1.24 -31.72 -13.56
N LYS A 124 2.09 -30.69 -13.37
CA LYS A 124 3.22 -30.37 -14.27
C LYS A 124 4.48 -29.88 -13.55
N GLY A 125 4.64 -30.20 -12.26
CA GLY A 125 5.82 -29.80 -11.48
C GLY A 125 6.03 -28.28 -11.46
N GLU A 126 7.29 -27.85 -11.45
CA GLU A 126 7.66 -26.43 -11.41
C GLU A 126 7.14 -25.64 -12.62
N TYR A 127 7.10 -26.27 -13.80
CA TYR A 127 6.52 -25.68 -15.01
C TYR A 127 5.01 -25.43 -14.84
N GLY A 128 4.31 -26.33 -14.15
CA GLY A 128 2.89 -26.14 -13.80
C GLY A 128 2.66 -24.91 -12.93
N VAL A 129 3.52 -24.67 -11.93
CA VAL A 129 3.46 -23.49 -11.06
C VAL A 129 3.76 -22.22 -11.88
N ALA A 130 4.75 -22.27 -12.77
CA ALA A 130 5.10 -21.15 -13.64
C ALA A 130 3.96 -20.74 -14.59
N ILE A 131 3.32 -21.71 -15.27
CA ILE A 131 2.22 -21.41 -16.19
C ILE A 131 0.95 -20.98 -15.45
N ALA A 132 0.78 -21.39 -14.18
CA ALA A 132 -0.29 -20.87 -13.33
C ALA A 132 -0.11 -19.38 -13.02
N ALA A 133 1.14 -18.89 -12.87
CA ALA A 133 1.40 -17.46 -12.74
C ALA A 133 0.94 -16.68 -13.98
N VAL A 134 1.17 -17.24 -15.18
CA VAL A 134 0.68 -16.68 -16.46
C VAL A 134 -0.85 -16.69 -16.49
N GLY A 135 -1.47 -17.80 -16.08
CA GLY A 135 -2.93 -17.91 -16.00
C GLY A 135 -3.56 -16.91 -15.04
N MET A 136 -2.91 -16.66 -13.89
CA MET A 136 -3.33 -15.62 -12.97
C MET A 136 -3.30 -14.26 -13.67
N LEU A 137 -2.16 -13.85 -14.24
CA LEU A 137 -1.98 -12.55 -14.90
C LEU A 137 -2.65 -12.41 -16.27
N ALA A 138 -3.37 -13.42 -16.75
CA ALA A 138 -3.94 -13.43 -18.09
C ALA A 138 -4.94 -12.29 -18.37
N THR A 139 -5.66 -11.86 -17.32
CA THR A 139 -6.62 -10.76 -17.40
C THR A 139 -6.00 -9.42 -16.98
N LEU A 140 -4.67 -9.32 -16.90
CA LEU A 140 -3.98 -8.13 -16.40
C LEU A 140 -4.43 -6.85 -17.13
N GLY A 141 -4.66 -6.88 -18.44
CA GLY A 141 -5.08 -5.68 -19.18
C GLY A 141 -6.36 -5.04 -18.64
N ILE A 142 -7.39 -5.86 -18.36
CA ILE A 142 -8.65 -5.36 -17.79
C ILE A 142 -8.52 -5.09 -16.29
N THR A 143 -7.81 -5.94 -15.54
CA THR A 143 -7.58 -5.74 -14.10
C THR A 143 -6.81 -4.45 -13.82
N LEU A 144 -5.80 -4.14 -14.64
CA LEU A 144 -5.05 -2.89 -14.56
C LEU A 144 -5.93 -1.68 -14.92
N ALA A 145 -6.81 -1.80 -15.92
CA ALA A 145 -7.76 -0.75 -16.25
C ALA A 145 -8.74 -0.47 -15.08
N THR A 146 -9.19 -1.51 -14.37
CA THR A 146 -10.06 -1.34 -13.19
C THR A 146 -9.33 -0.79 -11.96
N ASP A 147 -8.02 -1.03 -11.86
CA ASP A 147 -7.17 -0.46 -10.81
C ASP A 147 -6.88 1.02 -11.09
N ALA A 148 -6.46 1.33 -12.32
CA ALA A 148 -6.19 2.71 -12.79
C ALA A 148 -7.44 3.60 -12.81
N TYR A 149 -8.63 3.02 -12.84
CA TYR A 149 -9.89 3.74 -12.72
C TYR A 149 -10.02 4.49 -11.37
N GLY A 150 -9.54 3.90 -10.27
CA GLY A 150 -9.66 4.49 -8.93
C GLY A 150 -8.99 5.87 -8.81
N PRO A 151 -7.68 6.00 -9.10
CA PRO A 151 -7.00 7.28 -9.07
C PRO A 151 -7.58 8.34 -10.02
N VAL A 152 -8.20 7.93 -11.13
CA VAL A 152 -8.89 8.87 -12.04
C VAL A 152 -10.15 9.42 -11.38
N ALA A 153 -10.92 8.56 -10.69
CA ALA A 153 -12.12 8.97 -9.96
C ALA A 153 -11.77 9.88 -8.77
N ASP A 154 -10.70 9.57 -8.03
CA ASP A 154 -10.20 10.39 -6.92
C ASP A 154 -9.80 11.80 -7.39
N ASN A 155 -9.00 11.90 -8.45
CA ASN A 155 -8.65 13.20 -9.05
C ASN A 155 -9.88 13.98 -9.53
N ALA A 156 -10.86 13.30 -10.14
CA ALA A 156 -12.11 13.96 -10.54
C ALA A 156 -12.89 14.48 -9.33
N GLY A 157 -12.90 13.77 -8.21
CA GLY A 157 -13.47 14.23 -6.95
C GLY A 157 -12.73 15.45 -6.40
N GLY A 158 -11.39 15.42 -6.39
CA GLY A 158 -10.57 16.56 -5.97
C GLY A 158 -10.82 17.81 -6.81
N LEU A 159 -10.91 17.68 -8.15
CA LEU A 159 -11.24 18.80 -9.04
C LEU A 159 -12.66 19.33 -8.80
N ALA A 160 -13.63 18.45 -8.54
CA ALA A 160 -15.00 18.84 -8.21
C ALA A 160 -15.09 19.62 -6.89
N GLU A 161 -14.26 19.28 -5.90
CA GLU A 161 -14.19 19.98 -4.61
C GLU A 161 -13.48 21.34 -4.72
N MET A 162 -12.45 21.43 -5.58
CA MET A 162 -11.66 22.65 -5.73
C MET A 162 -12.33 23.72 -6.61
N ASP A 163 -13.32 23.36 -7.44
CA ASP A 163 -14.04 24.29 -8.30
C ASP A 163 -15.44 24.62 -7.73
N PRO A 164 -15.65 25.82 -7.17
CA PRO A 164 -16.95 26.21 -6.60
C PRO A 164 -18.07 26.36 -7.65
N ALA A 165 -17.74 26.34 -8.95
CA ALA A 165 -18.74 26.33 -10.02
C ALA A 165 -19.38 24.95 -10.23
N ILE A 166 -18.79 23.89 -9.68
CA ILE A 166 -19.27 22.52 -9.82
C ILE A 166 -20.32 22.21 -8.74
N PRO A 167 -21.52 21.69 -9.09
CA PRO A 167 -22.54 21.34 -8.11
C PRO A 167 -22.12 20.19 -7.18
N ASP A 168 -22.57 20.23 -5.91
CA ASP A 168 -22.34 19.18 -4.90
C ASP A 168 -22.77 17.77 -5.37
N GLU A 169 -23.74 17.68 -6.27
CA GLU A 169 -24.17 16.41 -6.87
C GLU A 169 -23.03 15.71 -7.63
N VAL A 170 -22.14 16.48 -8.29
CA VAL A 170 -20.98 15.92 -8.98
C VAL A 170 -19.99 15.34 -7.98
N ARG A 171 -19.79 15.99 -6.83
CA ARG A 171 -18.98 15.46 -5.73
C ARG A 171 -19.57 14.16 -5.18
N CYS A 172 -20.89 14.10 -5.00
CA CYS A 172 -21.57 12.87 -4.56
C CYS A 172 -21.36 11.70 -5.56
N ILE A 173 -21.36 12.00 -6.87
CA ILE A 173 -21.07 11.00 -7.90
C ILE A 173 -19.62 10.55 -7.79
N THR A 174 -18.65 11.48 -7.77
CA THR A 174 -17.22 11.13 -7.74
C THR A 174 -16.83 10.39 -6.46
N ASP A 175 -17.40 10.73 -5.31
CA ASP A 175 -17.22 9.98 -4.05
C ASP A 175 -17.69 8.52 -4.17
N SER A 176 -18.80 8.29 -4.90
CA SER A 176 -19.28 6.94 -5.16
C SER A 176 -18.31 6.14 -6.06
N LEU A 177 -17.73 6.81 -7.07
CA LEU A 177 -16.75 6.22 -7.99
C LEU A 177 -15.41 5.94 -7.30
N ASP A 178 -14.96 6.83 -6.43
CA ASP A 178 -13.75 6.70 -5.61
C ASP A 178 -13.89 5.57 -4.56
N ALA A 179 -15.03 5.47 -3.89
CA ALA A 179 -15.31 4.33 -2.99
C ALA A 179 -15.22 2.98 -3.71
N LEU A 180 -15.73 2.92 -4.94
CA LEU A 180 -15.57 1.74 -5.81
C LEU A 180 -14.09 1.51 -6.18
N GLY A 181 -13.40 2.57 -6.57
CA GLY A 181 -11.97 2.58 -6.91
C GLY A 181 -11.09 2.01 -5.81
N ASN A 182 -11.35 2.32 -4.54
CA ASN A 182 -10.56 1.80 -3.43
C ASN A 182 -10.76 0.29 -3.23
N THR A 183 -11.97 -0.20 -3.52
CA THR A 183 -12.24 -1.64 -3.50
C THR A 183 -11.55 -2.34 -4.67
N THR A 184 -11.61 -1.78 -5.89
CA THR A 184 -10.94 -2.38 -7.06
C THR A 184 -9.42 -2.33 -6.92
N ALA A 185 -8.87 -1.25 -6.37
CA ALA A 185 -7.45 -1.12 -6.08
C ALA A 185 -6.98 -2.17 -5.06
N ALA A 186 -7.76 -2.43 -4.00
CA ALA A 186 -7.45 -3.50 -3.06
C ALA A 186 -7.41 -4.87 -3.77
N THR A 187 -8.40 -5.19 -4.61
CA THR A 187 -8.40 -6.46 -5.37
C THR A 187 -7.22 -6.57 -6.35
N GLY A 188 -6.83 -5.46 -7.00
CA GLY A 188 -5.65 -5.37 -7.85
C GLY A 188 -4.36 -5.64 -7.08
N LYS A 189 -4.23 -5.06 -5.89
CA LYS A 189 -3.10 -5.32 -4.96
C LYS A 189 -3.04 -6.81 -4.57
N GLY A 190 -4.17 -7.41 -4.18
CA GLY A 190 -4.23 -8.85 -3.85
C GLY A 190 -3.76 -9.75 -5.00
N PHE A 191 -4.20 -9.44 -6.22
CA PHE A 191 -3.79 -10.14 -7.43
C PHE A 191 -2.30 -9.95 -7.77
N ALA A 192 -1.77 -8.74 -7.58
CA ALA A 192 -0.35 -8.44 -7.76
C ALA A 192 0.53 -9.20 -6.76
N ILE A 193 0.07 -9.40 -5.51
CA ILE A 193 0.78 -10.17 -4.49
C ILE A 193 0.76 -11.66 -4.82
N GLY A 194 -0.41 -12.23 -5.10
CA GLY A 194 -0.55 -13.66 -5.44
C GLY A 194 0.30 -14.05 -6.65
N SER A 195 0.28 -13.21 -7.70
CA SER A 195 1.07 -13.43 -8.89
C SER A 195 2.57 -13.27 -8.63
N ALA A 196 2.99 -12.31 -7.79
CA ALA A 196 4.38 -12.15 -7.40
C ALA A 196 4.96 -13.42 -6.78
N VAL A 197 4.21 -14.09 -5.90
CA VAL A 197 4.66 -15.34 -5.28
C VAL A 197 4.82 -16.46 -6.31
N LEU A 198 3.82 -16.68 -7.17
CA LEU A 198 3.89 -17.73 -8.20
C LEU A 198 5.02 -17.45 -9.20
N THR A 199 5.18 -16.20 -9.63
CA THR A 199 6.28 -15.78 -10.52
C THR A 199 7.63 -15.95 -9.85
N SER A 200 7.79 -15.56 -8.59
CA SER A 200 9.07 -15.70 -7.88
C SER A 200 9.44 -17.15 -7.60
N LEU A 201 8.47 -18.05 -7.38
CA LEU A 201 8.72 -19.50 -7.35
C LEU A 201 9.21 -20.02 -8.71
N SER A 202 8.64 -19.55 -9.81
CA SER A 202 9.12 -19.87 -11.16
C SER A 202 10.53 -19.35 -11.42
N LEU A 203 10.84 -18.12 -10.98
CA LEU A 203 12.18 -17.55 -11.13
C LEU A 203 13.20 -18.28 -10.25
N LEU A 204 12.79 -18.75 -9.07
CA LEU A 204 13.63 -19.56 -8.19
C LEU A 204 13.93 -20.93 -8.83
N ALA A 205 12.95 -21.57 -9.46
CA ALA A 205 13.15 -22.79 -10.25
C ALA A 205 14.16 -22.56 -11.38
N ALA A 206 13.96 -21.51 -12.19
CA ALA A 206 14.89 -21.15 -13.26
C ALA A 206 16.30 -20.82 -12.74
N PHE A 207 16.40 -20.17 -11.58
CA PHE A 207 17.69 -19.88 -10.95
C PHE A 207 18.44 -21.16 -10.58
N LYS A 208 17.78 -22.14 -9.95
CA LYS A 208 18.41 -23.42 -9.57
C LYS A 208 18.95 -24.16 -10.79
N GLU A 209 18.18 -24.19 -11.87
CA GLU A 209 18.58 -24.83 -13.12
C GLU A 209 19.78 -24.11 -13.76
N GLN A 210 19.72 -22.78 -13.86
CA GLN A 210 20.77 -21.97 -14.47
C GLN A 210 22.08 -22.00 -13.67
N ALA A 211 21.99 -22.05 -12.34
CA ALA A 211 23.12 -22.21 -11.44
C ALA A 211 23.60 -23.68 -11.31
N GLN A 212 22.92 -24.64 -11.95
CA GLN A 212 23.22 -26.08 -11.91
C GLN A 212 23.33 -26.67 -10.50
N LEU A 213 22.44 -26.25 -9.61
CA LEU A 213 22.46 -26.70 -8.22
C LEU A 213 21.83 -28.09 -8.08
N ASP A 214 22.52 -28.99 -7.40
CA ASP A 214 21.91 -30.24 -6.94
C ASP A 214 20.85 -29.93 -5.87
N VAL A 215 19.64 -30.43 -6.09
CA VAL A 215 18.49 -30.26 -5.18
C VAL A 215 18.79 -30.85 -3.80
N SER A 216 19.62 -31.90 -3.71
CA SER A 216 20.03 -32.50 -2.43
C SER A 216 20.74 -31.51 -1.50
N LEU A 217 21.37 -30.49 -2.08
CA LEU A 217 22.11 -29.44 -1.40
C LEU A 217 21.20 -28.29 -0.93
N LEU A 218 19.91 -28.32 -1.23
CA LEU A 218 18.95 -27.25 -0.89
C LEU A 218 18.07 -27.59 0.31
N ALA A 219 18.46 -28.58 1.12
CA ALA A 219 17.76 -28.94 2.34
C ALA A 219 17.70 -27.75 3.30
N VAL A 220 16.53 -27.47 3.87
CA VAL A 220 16.35 -26.39 4.87
C VAL A 220 17.18 -26.65 6.13
N THR A 221 17.55 -27.90 6.39
CA THR A 221 18.45 -28.29 7.48
C THR A 221 19.91 -27.93 7.22
N ASP A 222 20.27 -27.56 5.98
CA ASP A 222 21.61 -27.06 5.69
C ASP A 222 21.80 -25.66 6.30
N PRO A 223 22.87 -25.42 7.07
CA PRO A 223 23.09 -24.14 7.75
C PRO A 223 23.15 -22.94 6.82
N TYR A 224 23.64 -23.10 5.57
CA TYR A 224 23.73 -22.01 4.61
C TYR A 224 22.36 -21.65 4.04
N VAL A 225 21.54 -22.66 3.73
CA VAL A 225 20.17 -22.45 3.27
C VAL A 225 19.33 -21.81 4.37
N LEU A 226 19.44 -22.30 5.61
CA LEU A 226 18.71 -21.74 6.75
C LEU A 226 19.15 -20.30 7.06
N SER A 227 20.44 -20.02 7.05
CA SER A 227 20.98 -18.66 7.27
C SER A 227 20.49 -17.70 6.18
N GLY A 228 20.54 -18.13 4.93
CA GLY A 228 19.95 -17.41 3.82
C GLY A 228 18.47 -17.14 4.05
N MET A 229 17.69 -18.15 4.46
CA MET A 229 16.27 -18.03 4.71
C MET A 229 15.92 -17.00 5.79
N LEU A 230 16.64 -17.01 6.92
CA LEU A 230 16.44 -16.01 7.97
C LEU A 230 16.80 -14.60 7.49
N PHE A 231 17.91 -14.46 6.76
CA PHE A 231 18.31 -13.18 6.19
C PHE A 231 17.27 -12.68 5.18
N GLY A 232 16.82 -13.54 4.27
CA GLY A 232 15.79 -13.25 3.28
C GLY A 232 14.45 -12.88 3.91
N ALA A 233 14.04 -13.57 4.97
CA ALA A 233 12.79 -13.29 5.68
C ALA A 233 12.78 -11.91 6.36
N MET A 234 13.95 -11.38 6.72
CA MET A 234 14.12 -10.06 7.32
C MET A 234 14.07 -8.92 6.30
N LEU A 235 14.47 -9.15 5.03
CA LEU A 235 14.49 -8.10 3.99
C LEU A 235 13.13 -7.42 3.76
N PRO A 236 11.98 -8.13 3.68
CA PRO A 236 10.66 -7.49 3.60
C PRO A 236 10.35 -6.55 4.77
N TYR A 237 10.70 -6.95 5.99
CA TYR A 237 10.49 -6.11 7.19
C TYR A 237 11.37 -4.87 7.15
N MET A 238 12.64 -5.02 6.77
CA MET A 238 13.56 -3.89 6.59
C MET A 238 13.02 -2.93 5.53
N PHE A 239 12.60 -3.44 4.37
CA PHE A 239 12.07 -2.62 3.29
C PHE A 239 10.79 -1.88 3.69
N ALA A 240 9.86 -2.56 4.35
CA ALA A 240 8.64 -1.97 4.89
C ALA A 240 8.97 -0.89 5.93
N ALA A 241 9.87 -1.17 6.88
CA ALA A 241 10.26 -0.19 7.89
C ALA A 241 10.88 1.07 7.27
N LEU A 242 11.80 0.93 6.31
CA LEU A 242 12.41 2.07 5.63
C LEU A 242 11.36 2.94 4.95
N THR A 243 10.50 2.34 4.12
CA THR A 243 9.45 3.07 3.40
C THR A 243 8.44 3.73 4.34
N MET A 244 8.04 3.05 5.42
CA MET A 244 7.15 3.61 6.45
C MET A 244 7.76 4.84 7.14
N ILE A 245 9.02 4.75 7.55
CA ILE A 245 9.74 5.86 8.22
C ILE A 245 9.90 7.04 7.25
N SER A 246 10.26 6.78 6.00
CA SER A 246 10.40 7.81 4.97
C SER A 246 9.09 8.57 4.72
N VAL A 247 7.95 7.86 4.62
CA VAL A 247 6.64 8.52 4.49
C VAL A 247 6.30 9.31 5.74
N GLY A 248 6.57 8.77 6.94
CA GLY A 248 6.35 9.49 8.20
C GLY A 248 7.10 10.82 8.28
N LYS A 249 8.37 10.82 7.87
CA LYS A 249 9.20 12.05 7.78
C LYS A 249 8.62 13.05 6.78
N ALA A 250 8.25 12.60 5.58
CA ALA A 250 7.68 13.47 4.54
C ALA A 250 6.33 14.06 4.98
N ALA A 251 5.46 13.23 5.57
CA ALA A 251 4.15 13.66 6.07
C ALA A 251 4.30 14.70 7.19
N ALA A 252 5.25 14.49 8.09
CA ALA A 252 5.59 15.45 9.15
C ALA A 252 6.01 16.82 8.60
N GLU A 253 6.91 16.85 7.61
CA GLU A 253 7.33 18.09 6.95
C GLU A 253 6.14 18.79 6.27
N ILE A 254 5.26 18.05 5.60
CA ILE A 254 4.05 18.60 4.98
C ILE A 254 3.11 19.18 6.04
N ILE A 255 2.87 18.48 7.15
CA ILE A 255 2.01 18.96 8.23
C ILE A 255 2.54 20.26 8.83
N MET A 256 3.86 20.35 9.05
CA MET A 256 4.48 21.56 9.59
C MET A 256 4.41 22.73 8.61
N GLU A 257 4.64 22.50 7.31
CA GLU A 257 4.48 23.53 6.28
C GLU A 257 3.04 24.01 6.17
N VAL A 258 2.05 23.10 6.16
CA VAL A 258 0.63 23.47 6.13
C VAL A 258 0.26 24.29 7.37
N ARG A 259 0.74 23.89 8.56
CA ARG A 259 0.54 24.66 9.80
C ARG A 259 1.20 26.03 9.76
N ASP A 260 2.37 26.16 9.15
CA ASP A 260 3.07 27.43 8.98
C ASP A 260 2.30 28.35 8.03
N GLN A 261 1.81 27.84 6.90
CA GLN A 261 0.93 28.59 5.99
C GLN A 261 -0.35 29.07 6.68
N PHE A 262 -0.90 28.28 7.59
CA PHE A 262 -2.12 28.64 8.32
C PHE A 262 -1.90 29.69 9.41
N HIS A 263 -0.70 29.80 9.99
CA HIS A 263 -0.50 30.63 11.19
C HIS A 263 0.52 31.75 11.02
N ASN A 264 1.54 31.58 10.19
CA ASN A 264 2.75 32.41 10.21
C ASN A 264 3.12 33.00 8.83
N ARG A 265 2.23 32.92 7.84
CA ARG A 265 2.46 33.44 6.48
C ARG A 265 1.57 34.65 6.18
N PRO A 266 1.90 35.85 6.72
CA PRO A 266 1.15 37.07 6.45
C PRO A 266 1.35 37.59 5.02
N ASP A 267 2.19 36.93 4.22
CA ASP A 267 2.32 37.15 2.77
C ASP A 267 1.23 36.44 1.96
N LEU A 268 0.58 35.42 2.53
CA LEU A 268 -0.58 34.76 1.94
C LEU A 268 -1.85 35.53 2.32
N VAL A 269 -2.14 36.57 1.55
CA VAL A 269 -3.27 37.48 1.77
C VAL A 269 -4.13 37.55 0.52
N ALA A 270 -5.43 37.74 0.71
CA ALA A 270 -6.38 37.87 -0.37
C ALA A 270 -6.20 39.17 -1.15
N GLN A 271 -6.97 39.33 -2.25
CA GLN A 271 -6.94 40.55 -3.06
C GLN A 271 -7.32 41.82 -2.28
N ASP A 272 -8.07 41.68 -1.19
CA ASP A 272 -8.42 42.77 -0.28
C ASP A 272 -7.26 43.29 0.59
N GLY A 273 -6.11 42.59 0.57
CA GLY A 273 -4.91 42.93 1.32
C GLY A 273 -5.03 42.80 2.84
N LYS A 274 -6.07 42.13 3.34
CA LYS A 274 -6.33 41.96 4.79
C LYS A 274 -6.63 40.52 5.18
N THR A 275 -7.36 39.78 4.37
CA THR A 275 -7.82 38.44 4.72
C THR A 275 -6.69 37.44 4.57
N THR A 276 -6.36 36.73 5.64
CA THR A 276 -5.32 35.71 5.64
C THR A 276 -5.89 34.32 5.36
N LEU A 277 -5.03 33.37 4.99
CA LEU A 277 -5.44 31.98 4.80
C LEU A 277 -6.14 31.38 6.04
N LYS A 278 -5.73 31.80 7.25
CA LYS A 278 -6.37 31.41 8.51
C LYS A 278 -7.82 31.85 8.56
N ASP A 279 -8.10 33.09 8.14
CA ASP A 279 -9.43 33.66 8.18
C ASP A 279 -10.36 32.91 7.22
N CYS A 280 -9.87 32.57 6.02
CA CYS A 280 -10.58 31.72 5.07
C CYS A 280 -10.94 30.35 5.66
N ILE A 281 -10.01 29.70 6.37
CA ILE A 281 -10.25 28.39 6.99
C ILE A 281 -11.27 28.49 8.13
N ILE A 282 -11.22 29.55 8.93
CA ILE A 282 -12.21 29.78 10.00
C ILE A 282 -13.60 29.98 9.39
N MET A 283 -13.72 30.80 8.33
CA MET A 283 -14.96 31.01 7.60
C MET A 283 -15.50 29.69 7.02
N ALA A 284 -14.66 28.94 6.30
CA ALA A 284 -15.03 27.64 5.74
C ALA A 284 -15.45 26.63 6.83
N SER A 285 -14.74 26.58 7.96
CA SER A 285 -15.08 25.72 9.10
C SER A 285 -16.43 26.09 9.74
N ASN A 286 -16.85 27.36 9.64
CA ASN A 286 -18.16 27.82 10.08
C ASN A 286 -19.25 27.59 9.01
N GLY A 287 -18.88 27.14 7.82
CA GLY A 287 -19.78 26.97 6.68
C GLY A 287 -20.13 28.29 5.99
N GLU A 288 -19.32 29.33 6.20
CA GLU A 288 -19.47 30.62 5.54
C GLU A 288 -18.78 30.57 4.16
N PRO A 289 -19.46 31.01 3.08
CA PRO A 289 -18.83 31.05 1.76
C PRO A 289 -17.73 32.10 1.74
N ILE A 290 -16.59 31.78 1.13
CA ILE A 290 -15.46 32.71 0.97
C ILE A 290 -15.72 33.53 -0.30
N PRO A 291 -15.91 34.86 -0.22
CA PRO A 291 -16.05 35.69 -1.41
C PRO A 291 -14.76 35.66 -2.26
N PRO A 292 -14.84 35.74 -3.61
CA PRO A 292 -13.64 35.66 -4.46
C PRO A 292 -12.54 36.70 -4.19
N HIS A 293 -12.90 37.87 -3.65
CA HIS A 293 -11.93 38.92 -3.28
C HIS A 293 -11.24 38.67 -1.93
N MET A 294 -11.79 37.78 -1.11
CA MET A 294 -11.26 37.30 0.17
C MET A 294 -10.58 35.93 0.05
N ASP A 295 -10.63 35.30 -1.13
CA ASP A 295 -9.99 34.01 -1.35
C ASP A 295 -8.46 34.14 -1.36
N VAL A 296 -7.79 33.20 -0.71
CA VAL A 296 -6.34 33.19 -0.52
C VAL A 296 -5.77 31.95 -1.18
N ILE A 297 -4.91 32.13 -2.15
CA ILE A 297 -4.25 31.03 -2.85
C ILE A 297 -3.13 30.47 -1.96
N PRO A 298 -3.21 29.20 -1.51
CA PRO A 298 -2.16 28.59 -0.70
C PRO A 298 -0.91 28.30 -1.55
N ASP A 299 0.25 28.22 -0.89
CA ASP A 299 1.52 27.92 -1.55
C ASP A 299 1.69 26.40 -1.72
N SER A 300 0.99 25.87 -2.72
CA SER A 300 1.02 24.43 -3.06
C SER A 300 2.40 23.99 -3.58
N ASN A 301 3.20 24.91 -4.15
CA ASN A 301 4.52 24.61 -4.70
C ASN A 301 5.48 24.12 -3.60
N LYS A 302 5.40 24.68 -2.38
CA LYS A 302 6.19 24.21 -1.25
C LYS A 302 5.84 22.77 -0.85
N CYS A 303 4.56 22.44 -0.75
CA CYS A 303 4.12 21.08 -0.45
C CYS A 303 4.59 20.08 -1.53
N VAL A 304 4.50 20.47 -2.81
CA VAL A 304 5.01 19.66 -3.94
C VAL A 304 6.53 19.49 -3.86
N ALA A 305 7.27 20.54 -3.52
CA ALA A 305 8.72 20.48 -3.39
C ALA A 305 9.16 19.55 -2.25
N ILE A 306 8.47 19.56 -1.11
CA ILE A 306 8.73 18.68 0.04
C ILE A 306 8.56 17.21 -0.37
N SER A 307 7.40 16.85 -0.94
CA SER A 307 7.12 15.47 -1.35
C SER A 307 8.05 14.99 -2.47
N THR A 308 8.39 15.85 -3.43
CA THR A 308 9.33 15.55 -4.52
C THR A 308 10.74 15.29 -3.99
N LYS A 309 11.27 16.19 -3.14
CA LYS A 309 12.62 16.05 -2.59
C LYS A 309 12.75 14.82 -1.71
N SER A 310 11.73 14.58 -0.87
CA SER A 310 11.72 13.44 0.04
C SER A 310 11.64 12.12 -0.73
N SER A 311 10.68 11.98 -1.66
CA SER A 311 10.52 10.74 -2.44
C SER A 311 11.78 10.35 -3.23
N VAL A 312 12.44 11.29 -3.91
CA VAL A 312 13.68 11.04 -4.68
C VAL A 312 14.84 10.63 -3.79
N ARG A 313 14.96 11.25 -2.62
CA ARG A 313 16.06 10.98 -1.69
C ARG A 313 15.88 9.64 -0.96
N GLU A 314 14.67 9.40 -0.48
CA GLU A 314 14.35 8.26 0.37
C GLU A 314 14.21 6.94 -0.43
N MET A 315 13.87 6.98 -1.73
CA MET A 315 13.77 5.78 -2.57
C MET A 315 15.12 5.08 -2.82
N ILE A 316 16.25 5.78 -2.60
CA ILE A 316 17.60 5.26 -2.87
C ILE A 316 17.90 4.04 -1.98
N ALA A 317 17.59 4.10 -0.68
CA ALA A 317 17.97 3.05 0.26
C ALA A 317 17.24 1.72 -0.02
N PRO A 318 15.89 1.68 -0.09
CA PRO A 318 15.17 0.44 -0.36
C PRO A 318 15.54 -0.17 -1.72
N GLY A 319 15.71 0.68 -2.76
CA GLY A 319 16.09 0.25 -4.09
C GLY A 319 17.51 -0.35 -4.16
N ALA A 320 18.48 0.32 -3.52
CA ALA A 320 19.85 -0.18 -3.48
C ALA A 320 19.93 -1.52 -2.74
N TYR A 321 19.24 -1.66 -1.61
CA TYR A 321 19.27 -2.90 -0.82
C TYR A 321 18.63 -4.08 -1.54
N ALA A 322 17.54 -3.84 -2.29
CA ALA A 322 16.90 -4.87 -3.10
C ALA A 322 17.83 -5.45 -4.18
N ILE A 323 18.73 -4.63 -4.75
CA ILE A 323 19.67 -5.05 -5.79
C ILE A 323 20.95 -5.63 -5.18
N LEU A 324 21.50 -5.00 -4.14
CA LEU A 324 22.78 -5.39 -3.56
C LEU A 324 22.69 -6.69 -2.75
N ALA A 325 21.57 -6.95 -2.07
CA ALA A 325 21.43 -8.15 -1.24
C ALA A 325 21.63 -9.46 -2.02
N PRO A 326 20.96 -9.70 -3.16
CA PRO A 326 21.26 -10.84 -4.02
C PRO A 326 22.71 -10.93 -4.48
N LEU A 327 23.33 -9.80 -4.83
CA LEU A 327 24.68 -9.76 -5.37
C LEU A 327 25.69 -10.20 -4.33
N PHE A 328 25.70 -9.59 -3.14
CA PHE A 328 26.68 -9.97 -2.14
C PHE A 328 26.37 -11.33 -1.53
N VAL A 329 25.11 -11.71 -1.30
CA VAL A 329 24.81 -13.07 -0.79
C VAL A 329 25.26 -14.14 -1.79
N GLY A 330 24.98 -13.92 -3.08
CA GLY A 330 25.37 -14.81 -4.17
C GLY A 330 26.88 -14.96 -4.33
N PHE A 331 27.63 -13.86 -4.41
CA PHE A 331 29.08 -13.89 -4.65
C PHE A 331 29.92 -14.09 -3.39
N LEU A 332 29.43 -13.69 -2.21
CA LEU A 332 30.19 -13.83 -0.96
C LEU A 332 30.09 -15.24 -0.40
N VAL A 333 28.86 -15.74 -0.25
CA VAL A 333 28.59 -17.02 0.41
C VAL A 333 28.44 -18.14 -0.63
N GLY A 334 27.56 -17.92 -1.61
CA GLY A 334 27.31 -18.85 -2.69
C GLY A 334 25.83 -19.05 -3.01
N PRO A 335 25.55 -19.80 -4.08
CA PRO A 335 24.20 -19.95 -4.63
C PRO A 335 23.21 -20.67 -3.69
N ARG A 336 23.68 -21.55 -2.79
CA ARG A 336 22.84 -22.25 -1.81
C ARG A 336 22.24 -21.29 -0.76
N CYS A 337 23.06 -20.37 -0.25
CA CYS A 337 22.60 -19.32 0.66
C CYS A 337 21.63 -18.37 -0.06
N LEU A 338 21.92 -18.05 -1.32
CA LEU A 338 21.04 -17.23 -2.16
C LEU A 338 19.66 -17.87 -2.38
N VAL A 339 19.58 -19.19 -2.62
CA VAL A 339 18.28 -19.91 -2.64
C VAL A 339 17.52 -19.73 -1.34
N GLY A 340 18.21 -19.89 -0.20
CA GLY A 340 17.63 -19.65 1.13
C GLY A 340 17.05 -18.25 1.23
N MET A 341 17.84 -17.22 0.86
CA MET A 341 17.42 -15.82 0.89
C MET A 341 16.17 -15.56 0.03
N LEU A 342 16.14 -16.09 -1.19
CA LEU A 342 14.97 -15.96 -2.06
C LEU A 342 13.75 -16.64 -1.45
N ALA A 343 13.89 -17.87 -0.93
CA ALA A 343 12.79 -18.59 -0.29
C ALA A 343 12.24 -17.84 0.95
N GLY A 344 13.12 -17.35 1.82
CA GLY A 344 12.75 -16.55 2.99
C GLY A 344 12.07 -15.23 2.60
N GLY A 345 12.61 -14.54 1.59
CA GLY A 345 12.06 -13.29 1.07
C GLY A 345 10.68 -13.45 0.45
N ILE A 346 10.46 -14.53 -0.32
CA ILE A 346 9.15 -14.88 -0.88
C ILE A 346 8.15 -15.17 0.25
N GLY A 347 8.52 -16.03 1.19
CA GLY A 347 7.62 -16.47 2.27
C GLY A 347 7.20 -15.33 3.19
N SER A 348 8.18 -14.57 3.71
CA SER A 348 7.93 -13.42 4.58
C SER A 348 7.27 -12.26 3.83
N GLY A 349 7.76 -11.94 2.63
CA GLY A 349 7.29 -10.81 1.85
C GLY A 349 5.83 -10.96 1.42
N ALA A 350 5.39 -12.17 1.08
CA ALA A 350 3.99 -12.45 0.80
C ALA A 350 3.08 -12.11 1.99
N MET A 351 3.44 -12.53 3.21
CA MET A 351 2.64 -12.27 4.41
C MET A 351 2.55 -10.77 4.71
N VAL A 352 3.69 -10.07 4.70
CA VAL A 352 3.75 -8.64 5.02
C VAL A 352 3.00 -7.83 3.95
N ALA A 353 3.16 -8.17 2.67
CA ALA A 353 2.47 -7.47 1.58
C ALA A 353 0.94 -7.60 1.66
N ILE A 354 0.42 -8.81 1.94
CA ILE A 354 -1.03 -9.05 2.11
C ILE A 354 -1.54 -8.27 3.33
N MET A 355 -0.86 -8.43 4.48
CA MET A 355 -1.24 -7.77 5.72
C MET A 355 -1.31 -6.25 5.55
N MET A 356 -0.25 -5.64 5.01
CA MET A 356 -0.19 -4.18 4.89
C MET A 356 -1.23 -3.64 3.91
N SER A 357 -1.37 -4.29 2.75
CA SER A 357 -2.32 -3.84 1.71
C SER A 357 -3.76 -3.93 2.20
N ASN A 358 -4.13 -5.04 2.87
CA ASN A 358 -5.49 -5.26 3.33
C ASN A 358 -5.81 -4.43 4.59
N ALA A 359 -4.87 -4.29 5.54
CA ALA A 359 -5.08 -3.43 6.71
C ALA A 359 -5.32 -1.97 6.28
N GLY A 360 -4.46 -1.44 5.40
CA GLY A 360 -4.62 -0.08 4.90
C GLY A 360 -5.93 0.13 4.14
N GLY A 361 -6.30 -0.78 3.24
CA GLY A 361 -7.59 -0.70 2.54
C GLY A 361 -8.80 -0.79 3.50
N ALA A 362 -8.70 -1.60 4.56
CA ALA A 362 -9.76 -1.75 5.54
C ALA A 362 -9.92 -0.51 6.45
N TRP A 363 -8.83 0.18 6.81
CA TRP A 363 -8.91 1.45 7.55
C TRP A 363 -9.56 2.56 6.71
N ASP A 364 -9.17 2.68 5.44
CA ASP A 364 -9.74 3.66 4.52
C ASP A 364 -11.24 3.46 4.34
N ASN A 365 -11.66 2.23 4.05
CA ASN A 365 -13.07 1.93 3.88
C ASN A 365 -13.85 2.00 5.20
N ALA A 366 -13.20 1.84 6.37
CA ALA A 366 -13.84 2.13 7.66
C ALA A 366 -14.11 3.63 7.83
N LYS A 367 -13.16 4.50 7.42
CA LYS A 367 -13.36 5.96 7.35
C LYS A 367 -14.51 6.29 6.39
N LYS A 368 -14.48 5.81 5.14
CA LYS A 368 -15.57 6.04 4.16
C LYS A 368 -16.92 5.56 4.66
N TYR A 369 -16.97 4.44 5.40
CA TYR A 369 -18.21 3.96 5.99
C TYR A 369 -18.78 4.89 7.08
N CYS A 370 -17.94 5.65 7.78
CA CYS A 370 -18.38 6.73 8.67
C CYS A 370 -18.91 7.95 7.91
N GLU A 371 -18.43 8.20 6.69
CA GLU A 371 -18.92 9.27 5.81
C GLU A 371 -20.30 8.92 5.25
N LYS A 372 -20.46 7.68 4.76
CA LYS A 372 -21.68 7.16 4.16
C LYS A 372 -22.86 7.11 5.13
N ASP A 373 -22.66 6.60 6.34
CA ASP A 373 -23.77 6.42 7.29
C ASP A 373 -24.11 7.68 8.11
N GLY A 374 -23.51 8.82 7.76
CA GLY A 374 -23.75 10.11 8.41
C GLY A 374 -23.01 10.30 9.73
N THR A 375 -22.08 9.41 10.12
CA THR A 375 -21.25 9.58 11.32
C THR A 375 -20.35 10.83 11.22
N LYS A 376 -20.00 11.27 9.99
CA LYS A 376 -19.29 12.53 9.69
C LYS A 376 -20.07 13.80 10.07
N GLY A 377 -21.42 13.78 10.00
CA GLY A 377 -22.27 14.98 10.08
C GLY A 377 -22.88 15.29 11.46
N LEU A 378 -22.78 14.39 12.44
CA LEU A 378 -23.50 14.51 13.72
C LEU A 378 -22.93 15.54 14.70
N SER A 379 -21.94 16.34 14.27
CA SER A 379 -21.41 17.49 15.03
C SER A 379 -22.29 18.74 14.95
N LYS A 380 -23.36 18.76 14.15
CA LYS A 380 -24.19 19.97 13.96
C LYS A 380 -25.56 19.92 14.66
N VAL A 381 -25.96 18.79 15.24
CA VAL A 381 -27.16 18.75 16.07
C VAL A 381 -26.80 19.30 17.44
N LYS A 382 -27.11 20.58 17.67
CA LYS A 382 -27.14 21.13 19.02
C LYS A 382 -28.46 20.71 19.66
N ASN A 383 -28.43 20.24 20.89
CA ASN A 383 -29.60 20.16 21.74
C ASN A 383 -30.22 21.57 21.87
N ALA A 384 -31.49 21.65 22.29
CA ALA A 384 -32.19 22.93 22.47
C ALA A 384 -31.51 23.89 23.46
N ASP A 385 -30.56 23.39 24.26
CA ASP A 385 -29.72 24.13 25.21
C ASP A 385 -28.39 24.64 24.62
N GLY A 386 -28.10 24.36 23.34
CA GLY A 386 -26.85 24.76 22.66
C GLY A 386 -25.69 23.78 22.85
N SER A 387 -25.84 22.71 23.63
CA SER A 387 -24.84 21.65 23.79
C SER A 387 -24.84 20.70 22.58
N LEU A 388 -23.69 20.12 22.23
CA LEU A 388 -23.60 19.15 21.13
C LEU A 388 -24.39 17.88 21.50
N ALA A 389 -25.38 17.49 20.69
CA ALA A 389 -26.25 16.34 20.95
C ALA A 389 -25.54 14.99 20.83
N HIS A 390 -24.44 14.91 20.04
CA HIS A 390 -23.67 13.67 19.84
C HIS A 390 -22.14 13.91 19.69
N PRO A 391 -21.42 14.38 20.73
CA PRO A 391 -19.95 14.49 20.71
C PRO A 391 -19.25 13.14 20.50
N MET A 392 -19.92 12.03 20.83
CA MET A 392 -19.38 10.68 20.62
C MET A 392 -19.26 10.27 19.15
N LYS A 393 -20.01 10.82 18.19
CA LYS A 393 -19.95 10.28 16.80
C LYS A 393 -18.89 10.93 15.94
N LYS A 394 -18.63 12.23 16.11
CA LYS A 394 -17.50 12.92 15.44
C LYS A 394 -16.15 12.29 15.85
N THR A 395 -16.01 11.90 17.12
CA THR A 395 -14.80 11.22 17.63
C THR A 395 -14.56 9.85 16.98
N TRP A 396 -15.59 9.17 16.48
CA TRP A 396 -15.40 7.90 15.76
C TRP A 396 -14.82 8.13 14.37
N TYR A 397 -15.34 9.13 13.65
CA TYR A 397 -14.82 9.51 12.35
C TYR A 397 -13.36 9.97 12.48
N ASP A 398 -13.06 10.88 13.42
CA ASP A 398 -11.70 11.36 13.66
C ASP A 398 -10.76 10.19 14.01
N ALA A 399 -11.21 9.20 14.79
CA ALA A 399 -10.45 7.98 15.06
C ALA A 399 -10.22 7.11 13.82
N CYS A 400 -11.20 7.00 12.93
CA CYS A 400 -11.07 6.27 11.66
C CYS A 400 -10.14 7.01 10.68
N VAL A 401 -10.13 8.35 10.68
CA VAL A 401 -9.17 9.17 9.92
C VAL A 401 -7.74 8.90 10.39
N VAL A 402 -7.50 8.78 11.69
CA VAL A 402 -6.18 8.37 12.21
C VAL A 402 -5.82 6.95 11.75
N GLY A 403 -6.79 6.02 11.73
CA GLY A 403 -6.58 4.68 11.17
C GLY A 403 -6.17 4.71 9.70
N ASP A 404 -6.85 5.51 8.88
CA ASP A 404 -6.57 5.66 7.45
C ASP A 404 -5.18 6.28 7.20
N THR A 405 -4.80 7.32 7.95
CA THR A 405 -3.47 7.93 7.81
C THR A 405 -2.32 7.01 8.25
N VAL A 406 -2.58 6.07 9.17
CA VAL A 406 -1.66 4.94 9.43
C VAL A 406 -1.64 3.94 8.25
N GLY A 407 -2.79 3.75 7.61
CA GLY A 407 -3.02 2.85 6.50
C GLY A 407 -2.46 3.29 5.14
N ASP A 408 -2.30 4.59 4.91
CA ASP A 408 -1.79 5.14 3.64
C ASP A 408 -0.39 4.64 3.28
N PRO A 409 0.65 4.77 4.14
CA PRO A 409 1.95 4.20 3.83
C PRO A 409 1.91 2.67 3.74
N PHE A 410 0.98 2.02 4.45
CA PHE A 410 0.78 0.57 4.39
C PHE A 410 0.29 0.11 3.01
N LYS A 411 -0.79 0.71 2.49
CA LYS A 411 -1.47 0.26 1.27
C LYS A 411 -0.89 0.87 0.00
N ASP A 412 -0.23 2.02 0.05
CA ASP A 412 0.19 2.76 -1.15
C ASP A 412 1.70 2.91 -1.31
N THR A 413 2.48 2.59 -0.26
CA THR A 413 3.94 2.61 -0.34
C THR A 413 4.54 1.23 -0.06
N SER A 414 4.50 0.78 1.19
CA SER A 414 5.23 -0.42 1.62
C SER A 414 4.63 -1.71 1.06
N GLY A 415 3.32 -1.93 1.24
CA GLY A 415 2.63 -3.17 0.86
C GLY A 415 2.81 -3.53 -0.62
N PRO A 416 2.44 -2.65 -1.57
CA PRO A 416 2.63 -2.91 -3.00
C PRO A 416 4.10 -3.05 -3.42
N ALA A 417 5.01 -2.28 -2.80
CA ALA A 417 6.43 -2.31 -3.15
C ALA A 417 7.11 -3.65 -2.77
N LEU A 418 6.60 -4.36 -1.75
CA LEU A 418 7.11 -5.69 -1.40
C LEU A 418 6.94 -6.70 -2.54
N ASN A 419 5.90 -6.58 -3.37
CA ASN A 419 5.72 -7.45 -4.55
C ASN A 419 6.84 -7.24 -5.57
N ILE A 420 7.29 -5.99 -5.71
CA ILE A 420 8.38 -5.62 -6.60
C ILE A 420 9.70 -6.09 -6.01
N LEU A 421 9.92 -5.90 -4.71
CA LEU A 421 11.11 -6.38 -3.99
C LEU A 421 11.37 -7.86 -4.25
N ILE A 422 10.35 -8.71 -4.05
CA ILE A 422 10.49 -10.17 -4.21
C ILE A 422 10.82 -10.52 -5.67
N LYS A 423 10.10 -9.93 -6.64
CA LYS A 423 10.34 -10.19 -8.07
C LYS A 423 11.71 -9.69 -8.53
N LEU A 424 12.13 -8.51 -8.07
CA LEU A 424 13.42 -7.91 -8.42
C LEU A 424 14.58 -8.75 -7.86
N MET A 425 14.52 -9.15 -6.59
CA MET A 425 15.56 -10.00 -6.00
C MET A 425 15.70 -11.33 -6.75
N SER A 426 14.58 -11.97 -7.11
CA SER A 426 14.57 -13.19 -7.91
C SER A 426 15.17 -12.96 -9.31
N MET A 427 14.82 -11.84 -9.96
CA MET A 427 15.32 -11.53 -11.30
C MET A 427 16.83 -11.24 -11.29
N VAL A 428 17.32 -10.42 -10.35
CA VAL A 428 18.77 -10.15 -10.18
C VAL A 428 19.54 -11.43 -9.93
N SER A 429 19.01 -12.31 -9.07
CA SER A 429 19.62 -13.62 -8.79
C SER A 429 19.71 -14.48 -10.03
N LEU A 430 18.65 -14.54 -10.84
CA LEU A 430 18.63 -15.27 -12.10
C LEU A 430 19.66 -14.71 -13.10
N THR A 431 19.80 -13.39 -13.18
CA THR A 431 20.79 -12.74 -14.06
C THR A 431 22.22 -13.13 -13.71
N ILE A 432 22.56 -13.24 -12.43
CA ILE A 432 23.91 -13.64 -11.99
C ILE A 432 24.12 -15.17 -11.92
N ALA A 433 23.06 -15.97 -12.04
CA ALA A 433 23.12 -17.43 -11.91
C ALA A 433 24.22 -18.12 -12.74
N PRO A 434 24.45 -17.75 -14.03
CA PRO A 434 25.52 -18.38 -14.82
C PRO A 434 26.93 -18.18 -14.23
N LEU A 435 27.14 -17.08 -13.50
CA LEU A 435 28.42 -16.74 -12.86
C LEU A 435 28.61 -17.51 -11.54
N LEU A 436 27.54 -18.06 -10.97
CA LEU A 436 27.57 -18.81 -9.71
C LEU A 436 27.72 -20.32 -9.94
N LYS A 437 27.63 -20.79 -11.19
CA LYS A 437 27.71 -22.21 -11.55
C LYS A 437 29.01 -22.89 -11.09
N THR A 438 30.12 -22.16 -11.01
CA THR A 438 31.42 -22.71 -10.62
C THR A 438 31.62 -22.78 -9.10
N TYR A 439 30.67 -22.30 -8.30
CA TYR A 439 30.76 -22.31 -6.83
C TYR A 439 30.37 -23.69 -6.30
N ASP A 440 31.25 -24.67 -6.46
CA ASP A 440 31.06 -26.02 -5.91
C ASP A 440 31.25 -26.05 -4.39
N LYS A 441 32.07 -25.13 -3.85
CA LYS A 441 32.26 -24.96 -2.40
C LYS A 441 31.85 -23.57 -1.94
N HIS A 442 31.22 -23.51 -0.76
CA HIS A 442 30.89 -22.24 -0.10
C HIS A 442 32.17 -21.41 0.11
N TRP A 443 32.05 -20.10 -0.03
CA TRP A 443 33.16 -19.15 0.13
C TRP A 443 34.32 -19.31 -0.85
N GLU A 444 34.22 -20.13 -1.89
CA GLU A 444 35.36 -20.39 -2.79
C GLU A 444 35.81 -19.12 -3.54
N PHE A 445 34.85 -18.27 -3.92
CA PHE A 445 35.14 -16.99 -4.58
C PHE A 445 34.55 -15.78 -3.84
N TYR A 446 34.54 -15.85 -2.50
CA TYR A 446 34.03 -14.81 -1.60
C TYR A 446 34.54 -13.40 -1.92
N TYR A 447 35.74 -13.29 -2.52
CA TYR A 447 36.33 -12.02 -2.89
C TYR A 447 35.52 -11.24 -3.94
N TRP A 448 34.73 -11.90 -4.79
CA TRP A 448 33.77 -11.24 -5.69
C TRP A 448 32.55 -10.68 -4.94
N GLY A 449 32.30 -11.13 -3.72
CA GLY A 449 31.28 -10.59 -2.83
C GLY A 449 31.69 -9.31 -2.11
N PHE A 450 33.00 -9.03 -1.99
CA PHE A 450 33.45 -7.80 -1.32
C PHE A 450 33.11 -6.50 -2.05
N PRO A 451 33.18 -6.39 -3.40
CA PRO A 451 32.73 -5.19 -4.09
C PRO A 451 31.25 -4.81 -3.82
N PRO A 452 30.26 -5.71 -4.00
CA PRO A 452 28.87 -5.36 -3.70
C PRO A 452 28.62 -5.16 -2.19
N LEU A 453 29.31 -5.91 -1.31
CA LEU A 453 29.23 -5.69 0.13
C LEU A 453 29.83 -4.35 0.55
N GLY A 454 30.98 -3.98 -0.01
CA GLY A 454 31.65 -2.71 0.22
C GLY A 454 30.80 -1.55 -0.27
N LEU A 455 30.18 -1.68 -1.45
CA LEU A 455 29.21 -0.71 -1.93
C LEU A 455 27.99 -0.61 -0.99
N PHE A 456 27.47 -1.73 -0.49
CA PHE A 456 26.39 -1.75 0.49
C PHE A 456 26.77 -1.02 1.78
N VAL A 457 27.97 -1.26 2.32
CA VAL A 457 28.46 -0.61 3.54
C VAL A 457 28.71 0.88 3.32
N VAL A 458 29.38 1.26 2.23
CA VAL A 458 29.65 2.66 1.89
C VAL A 458 28.36 3.42 1.65
N LEU A 459 27.41 2.84 0.90
CA LEU A 459 26.10 3.43 0.67
C LEU A 459 25.33 3.58 1.98
N THR A 460 25.31 2.55 2.83
CA THR A 460 24.67 2.64 4.15
C THR A 460 25.31 3.72 5.02
N ALA A 461 26.64 3.80 5.07
CA ALA A 461 27.35 4.84 5.80
C ALA A 461 27.06 6.25 5.23
N ALA A 462 26.98 6.39 3.90
CA ALA A 462 26.61 7.63 3.24
C ALA A 462 25.15 8.02 3.56
N LEU A 463 24.23 7.06 3.58
CA LEU A 463 22.82 7.30 3.93
C LEU A 463 22.65 7.69 5.40
N VAL A 464 23.45 7.12 6.31
CA VAL A 464 23.49 7.52 7.72
C VAL A 464 24.09 8.93 7.86
N TYR A 465 25.24 9.18 7.22
CA TYR A 465 25.91 10.47 7.26
C TYR A 465 25.06 11.60 6.68
N THR A 466 24.34 11.31 5.59
CA THR A 466 23.41 12.27 4.98
C THR A 466 22.12 12.42 5.78
N GLY A 467 21.87 11.63 6.82
CA GLY A 467 20.66 11.71 7.64
C GLY A 467 19.40 11.15 6.99
N ILE A 468 19.53 10.29 5.97
CA ILE A 468 18.41 9.52 5.40
C ILE A 468 18.07 8.38 6.36
N LEU A 469 19.08 7.58 6.72
CA LEU A 469 19.01 6.57 7.76
C LEU A 469 19.32 7.19 9.11
N THR A 470 18.33 7.86 9.68
CA THR A 470 18.42 8.47 11.02
C THR A 470 17.14 8.23 11.81
N TRP A 471 17.32 8.12 13.14
CA TRP A 471 16.26 8.14 14.14
C TRP A 471 15.96 9.57 14.63
N GLU A 472 16.75 10.56 14.21
CA GLU A 472 16.43 11.96 14.49
C GLU A 472 15.14 12.34 13.77
N ASP A 473 14.17 12.81 14.56
CA ASP A 473 12.91 13.30 14.05
C ASP A 473 13.13 14.67 13.37
N PRO A 474 12.80 14.83 12.07
CA PRO A 474 12.85 16.14 11.42
C PRO A 474 11.98 17.19 12.15
N ILE A 475 10.94 16.76 12.88
CA ILE A 475 10.08 17.66 13.67
C ILE A 475 10.80 18.20 14.91
N GLY A 476 11.67 17.42 15.56
CA GLY A 476 12.31 17.83 16.81
C GLY A 476 13.08 19.15 16.70
N LYS A 477 13.81 19.33 15.58
CA LYS A 477 14.51 20.58 15.28
C LYS A 477 13.56 21.75 15.00
N MET A 478 12.41 21.48 14.38
CA MET A 478 11.41 22.50 14.06
C MET A 478 10.58 22.93 15.28
N LEU A 479 10.30 22.03 16.23
CA LEU A 479 9.65 22.35 17.51
C LEU A 479 10.57 23.20 18.39
N ASP A 480 11.86 22.84 18.49
CA ASP A 480 12.86 23.63 19.22
C ASP A 480 13.05 25.04 18.63
N GLU A 481 12.98 25.18 17.30
CA GLU A 481 13.02 26.48 16.63
C GLU A 481 11.71 27.28 16.81
N GLY A 482 10.57 26.59 16.89
CA GLY A 482 9.26 27.17 17.22
C GLY A 482 9.20 27.73 18.64
N GLU A 483 9.66 26.97 19.64
CA GLU A 483 9.73 27.43 21.04
C GLU A 483 10.64 28.65 21.19
N LYS A 484 11.79 28.68 20.50
CA LYS A 484 12.69 29.85 20.49
C LYS A 484 12.07 31.10 19.84
N LYS A 485 11.20 30.93 18.83
CA LYS A 485 10.44 32.05 18.23
C LYS A 485 9.33 32.55 19.16
N VAL A 486 8.72 31.67 19.95
CA VAL A 486 7.69 32.04 20.94
C VAL A 486 8.31 32.80 22.13
N GLU A 487 9.51 32.43 22.58
CA GLU A 487 10.23 33.16 23.65
C GLU A 487 10.73 34.56 23.23
N SER A 488 10.86 34.84 21.93
CA SER A 488 11.35 36.12 21.41
C SER A 488 10.24 37.10 20.97
N ALA A 489 8.97 36.68 20.99
CA ALA A 489 7.84 37.56 20.77
C ALA A 489 7.41 38.24 22.08
N PRO A 490 7.27 39.59 22.14
CA PRO A 490 6.77 40.24 23.35
C PRO A 490 5.35 39.75 23.64
N SER A 491 5.14 39.16 24.81
CA SER A 491 3.86 38.64 25.27
C SER A 491 2.82 39.76 25.39
N VAL A 492 1.79 39.76 24.52
CA VAL A 492 0.63 40.68 24.65
C VAL A 492 -0.66 39.95 25.04
N VAL A 493 -0.63 38.64 25.31
CA VAL A 493 -1.83 37.91 25.72
C VAL A 493 -1.61 37.28 27.08
N SER A 494 -2.39 37.71 28.08
CA SER A 494 -2.36 37.14 29.41
C SER A 494 -2.86 35.70 29.37
N ASN A 495 -2.11 34.79 29.97
CA ASN A 495 -2.51 33.43 30.29
C ASN A 495 -3.86 33.41 31.02
N LYS A 496 -4.93 33.14 30.27
CA LYS A 496 -6.18 32.56 30.76
C LYS A 496 -6.92 31.96 29.56
N GLU A 497 -7.41 30.73 29.77
CA GLU A 497 -8.16 29.89 28.82
C GLU A 497 -7.31 29.00 27.89
N VAL A 498 -6.59 28.06 28.50
CA VAL A 498 -6.45 26.72 27.94
C VAL A 498 -6.90 25.74 29.02
N GLU A 499 -8.21 25.52 29.11
CA GLU A 499 -8.77 24.35 29.81
C GLU A 499 -9.28 23.36 28.75
N LEU A 500 -8.56 22.22 28.69
CA LEU A 500 -9.07 20.85 28.54
C LEU A 500 -10.00 20.54 27.36
N VAL A 501 -9.48 19.80 26.38
CA VAL A 501 -10.08 18.50 26.00
C VAL A 501 -8.93 17.50 25.77
N ALA A 502 -8.78 16.60 26.73
CA ALA A 502 -7.94 15.39 26.65
C ALA A 502 -8.68 14.27 25.90
#